data_AF-A0A535FP54-F1
#
_entry.id   AF-A0A535FP54-F1
#
_cell.length_a   1.000
_cell.length_b   1.000
_cell.length_c   1.000
_cell.angle_alpha   90.00
_cell.angle_beta   90.00
_cell.angle_gamma   90.00
#
_symmetry.space_group_name_H-M   'P 1'
#
loop_
_entity.id
_entity.type
_entity.pdbx_description
1 polymer ?
#
loop_
_entity_poly.entity_id
_entity_poly.type
_entity_poly.pdbx_seq_one_letter_code
_entity_poly.pdbx_strand_id
1 'polypeptide(L)'
;LYDVVDGPDGDDRTLRPNQLLALSLRYPVFDTDDQKSVLDMVTRHLLTPYGLRTLSPEDGAYRGRLLPQGEQYPQALHQGSVWGWLIGPYIEAMQAIYRDSTTFDHKQEDCLHHEYLCHRSLHLLASFRDQLDHDILGMSAGLFDGDAPHRAEPGSASALVTAELLRTYEMLAQVPISHSEQVLA
;
A
#
# COMPACT_ATOMS: atom_id res chain seq x y z
N LEU A 1 8.39 12.91 7.59
CA LEU A 1 7.14 13.73 7.58
C LEU A 1 6.45 13.58 8.93
N TYR A 2 5.56 14.51 9.27
CA TYR A 2 4.62 14.39 10.40
C TYR A 2 3.27 13.90 9.88
N ASP A 3 2.49 13.20 10.71
CA ASP A 3 1.13 12.79 10.35
C ASP A 3 0.15 13.98 10.39
N VAL A 4 0.33 14.84 11.39
CA VAL A 4 -0.42 16.08 11.58
C VAL A 4 0.59 17.20 11.85
N VAL A 5 0.42 18.34 11.18
CA VAL A 5 1.21 19.56 11.41
C VAL A 5 0.29 20.59 12.07
N ASP A 6 0.81 21.32 13.07
CA ASP A 6 0.07 22.35 13.79
C ASP A 6 -1.24 21.84 14.44
N GLY A 7 -1.21 20.62 14.97
CA GLY A 7 -2.34 20.03 15.71
C GLY A 7 -2.58 20.72 17.06
N PRO A 8 -3.70 20.40 17.75
CA PRO A 8 -4.01 20.95 19.07
C PRO A 8 -2.90 20.74 20.11
N ASP A 9 -2.15 19.64 19.98
CA ASP A 9 -1.02 19.26 20.85
C ASP A 9 0.35 19.49 20.17
N GLY A 10 0.39 20.20 19.03
CA GLY A 10 1.58 20.39 18.19
C GLY A 10 1.68 19.37 17.06
N ASP A 11 2.90 19.20 16.53
CA ASP A 11 3.18 18.27 15.44
C ASP A 11 3.11 16.81 15.88
N ASP A 12 2.33 16.00 15.17
CA ASP A 12 2.22 14.56 15.40
C ASP A 12 3.31 13.81 14.63
N ARG A 13 4.25 13.22 15.39
CA ARG A 13 5.39 12.46 14.86
C ARG A 13 5.10 10.98 14.62
N THR A 14 3.89 10.51 14.89
CA THR A 14 3.54 9.10 14.74
C THR A 14 3.67 8.65 13.29
N LEU A 15 4.24 7.45 13.08
CA LEU A 15 4.41 6.90 11.74
C LEU A 15 3.11 6.21 11.32
N ARG A 16 2.45 6.83 10.33
CA ARG A 16 1.11 6.47 9.83
C ARG A 16 1.08 6.54 8.30
N PRO A 17 0.11 5.88 7.65
CA PRO A 17 0.10 5.78 6.20
C PRO A 17 -0.35 7.06 5.49
N ASN A 18 -0.80 8.12 6.18
CA ASN A 18 -1.21 9.36 5.51
C ASN A 18 -0.07 10.02 4.73
N GLN A 19 1.17 9.83 5.19
CA GLN A 19 2.37 10.31 4.50
C GLN A 19 2.51 9.73 3.09
N LEU A 20 2.05 8.50 2.90
CA LEU A 20 2.04 7.85 1.59
C LEU A 20 1.11 8.57 0.61
N LEU A 21 -0.03 9.09 1.08
CA LEU A 21 -0.97 9.81 0.21
C LEU A 21 -0.37 11.08 -0.37
N ALA A 22 0.54 11.73 0.37
CA ALA A 22 1.30 12.86 -0.15
C ALA A 22 2.30 12.43 -1.25
N LEU A 23 2.84 11.20 -1.17
CA LEU A 23 3.71 10.63 -2.19
C LEU A 23 2.97 10.15 -3.44
N SER A 24 1.71 9.74 -3.31
CA SER A 24 0.91 9.23 -4.44
C SER A 24 0.27 10.34 -5.27
N LEU A 25 0.53 11.63 -4.97
CA LEU A 25 0.04 12.74 -5.76
C LEU A 25 0.72 12.78 -7.13
N ARG A 26 -0.06 13.07 -8.17
CA ARG A 26 0.43 13.23 -9.55
C ARG A 26 1.57 14.25 -9.68
N TYR A 27 1.54 15.30 -8.85
CA TYR A 27 2.56 16.33 -8.83
C TYR A 27 3.32 16.22 -7.51
N PRO A 28 4.61 15.83 -7.54
CA PRO A 28 5.38 15.60 -6.34
C PRO A 28 5.57 16.90 -5.56
N VAL A 29 5.39 16.82 -4.25
CA VAL A 29 5.57 17.95 -3.31
C VAL A 29 6.89 17.90 -2.53
N PHE A 30 7.64 16.81 -2.71
CA PHE A 30 8.95 16.55 -2.10
C PHE A 30 9.97 16.25 -3.20
N ASP A 31 11.25 16.44 -2.90
CA ASP A 31 12.32 15.93 -3.78
C ASP A 31 12.40 14.41 -3.75
N THR A 32 13.06 13.82 -4.74
CA THR A 32 13.11 12.37 -4.92
C THR A 32 13.76 11.64 -3.74
N ASP A 33 14.72 12.25 -3.05
CA ASP A 33 15.43 11.60 -1.94
C ASP A 33 14.55 11.55 -0.68
N ASP A 34 13.82 12.64 -0.39
CA ASP A 34 12.81 12.68 0.67
C ASP A 34 11.68 11.68 0.40
N GLN A 35 11.20 11.60 -0.85
CA GLN A 35 10.18 10.62 -1.23
C GLN A 35 10.64 9.17 -1.00
N LYS A 36 11.87 8.84 -1.40
CA LYS A 36 12.46 7.51 -1.16
C LYS A 36 12.60 7.22 0.33
N SER A 37 13.02 8.20 1.12
CA SER A 37 13.15 8.07 2.58
C SER A 37 11.81 7.76 3.24
N VAL A 38 10.76 8.50 2.88
CA VAL A 38 9.41 8.27 3.40
C VAL A 38 8.88 6.91 2.96
N LEU A 39 9.03 6.56 1.67
CA LEU A 39 8.58 5.27 1.16
C LEU A 39 9.29 4.10 1.84
N ASP A 40 10.60 4.17 2.11
CA ASP A 40 11.34 3.15 2.85
C ASP A 40 10.77 2.95 4.26
N MET A 41 10.43 4.05 4.95
CA MET A 41 9.83 3.98 6.29
C MET A 41 8.43 3.37 6.27
N VAL A 42 7.58 3.79 5.34
CA VAL A 42 6.26 3.20 5.14
C VAL A 42 6.38 1.71 4.81
N THR A 43 7.31 1.34 3.92
CA THR A 43 7.54 -0.05 3.51
C THR A 43 7.99 -0.91 4.68
N ARG A 44 8.92 -0.43 5.50
CA ARG A 44 9.50 -1.20 6.60
C ARG A 44 8.52 -1.44 7.73
N HIS A 45 7.74 -0.44 8.10
CA HIS A 45 6.94 -0.49 9.33
C HIS A 45 5.45 -0.76 9.08
N LEU A 46 4.90 -0.29 7.96
CA LEU A 46 3.46 -0.27 7.74
C LEU A 46 2.98 -1.29 6.72
N LEU A 47 3.78 -1.63 5.71
CA LEU A 47 3.38 -2.56 4.66
C LEU A 47 3.14 -3.97 5.21
N THR A 48 2.04 -4.58 4.76
CA THR A 48 1.62 -5.95 5.03
C THR A 48 1.17 -6.62 3.73
N PRO A 49 0.91 -7.94 3.71
CA PRO A 49 0.42 -8.63 2.52
C PRO A 49 -0.93 -8.10 2.00
N TYR A 50 -1.76 -7.52 2.87
CA TYR A 50 -3.12 -7.08 2.54
C TYR A 50 -3.29 -5.55 2.63
N GLY A 51 -2.21 -4.76 2.50
CA GLY A 51 -2.27 -3.29 2.58
C GLY A 51 -1.38 -2.72 3.67
N LEU A 52 -1.73 -1.56 4.22
CA LEU A 52 -0.90 -0.86 5.19
C LEU A 52 -1.55 -0.77 6.57
N ARG A 53 -0.74 -0.96 7.63
CA ARG A 53 -1.08 -0.65 9.01
C ARG A 53 -1.37 0.84 9.16
N THR A 54 -2.35 1.17 10.01
CA THR A 54 -2.73 2.56 10.33
C THR A 54 -1.83 3.24 11.33
N LEU A 55 -0.98 2.49 12.04
CA LEU A 55 0.02 2.98 12.97
C LEU A 55 1.20 1.99 13.01
N SER A 56 2.42 2.51 13.19
CA SER A 56 3.61 1.68 13.38
C SER A 56 3.48 0.75 14.60
N PRO A 57 3.87 -0.53 14.50
CA PRO A 57 3.96 -1.44 15.65
C PRO A 57 4.91 -1.00 16.76
N GLU A 58 5.80 -0.04 16.48
CA GLU A 58 6.74 0.52 17.45
C GLU A 58 6.09 1.58 18.37
N ASP A 59 4.89 2.04 18.02
CA ASP A 59 4.16 3.02 18.81
C ASP A 59 3.43 2.36 19.99
N GLY A 60 3.48 2.98 21.17
CA GLY A 60 2.83 2.46 22.38
C GLY A 60 1.31 2.40 22.29
N ALA A 61 0.69 3.16 21.39
CA ALA A 61 -0.75 3.12 21.11
C ALA A 61 -1.15 1.99 20.16
N TYR A 62 -0.21 1.22 19.61
CA TYR A 62 -0.49 0.19 18.62
C TYR A 62 -1.42 -0.93 19.13
N ARG A 63 -2.38 -1.30 18.27
CA ARG A 63 -3.46 -2.28 18.41
C ARG A 63 -3.60 -3.05 17.09
N GLY A 64 -2.75 -4.04 16.89
CA GLY A 64 -2.70 -4.85 15.66
C GLY A 64 -3.80 -5.89 15.48
N ARG A 65 -4.78 -6.00 16.38
CA ARG A 65 -5.88 -6.97 16.27
C ARG A 65 -7.22 -6.27 16.24
N LEU A 66 -8.03 -6.59 15.23
CA LEU A 66 -9.44 -6.23 15.18
C LEU A 66 -10.16 -7.02 16.27
N LEU A 67 -10.54 -6.31 17.33
CA LEU A 67 -11.39 -6.89 18.38
C LEU A 67 -12.82 -7.08 17.84
N PRO A 68 -13.65 -7.92 18.47
CA PRO A 68 -15.08 -7.92 18.17
C PRO A 68 -15.67 -6.51 18.30
N GLN A 69 -16.69 -6.21 17.50
CA GLN A 69 -17.35 -4.91 17.52
C GLN A 69 -17.79 -4.55 18.95
N GLY A 70 -17.26 -3.44 19.46
CA GLY A 70 -17.41 -2.97 20.83
C GLY A 70 -16.70 -1.63 21.03
N GLU A 71 -16.66 -1.12 22.27
CA GLU A 71 -16.14 0.23 22.57
C GLU A 71 -14.69 0.48 22.14
N GLN A 72 -13.90 -0.58 21.98
CA GLN A 72 -12.48 -0.54 21.59
C GLN A 72 -12.25 -0.74 20.08
N TYR A 73 -13.30 -1.06 19.33
CA TYR A 73 -13.22 -1.33 17.89
C TYR A 73 -12.86 -0.07 17.07
N PRO A 74 -13.48 1.11 17.29
CA PRO A 74 -13.12 2.31 16.55
C PRO A 74 -11.66 2.74 16.73
N GLN A 75 -11.08 2.49 17.92
CA GLN A 75 -9.68 2.78 18.19
C GLN A 75 -8.79 1.82 17.42
N ALA A 76 -9.11 0.52 17.38
CA ALA A 76 -8.33 -0.46 16.62
C ALA A 76 -8.28 -0.14 15.11
N LEU A 77 -9.35 0.45 14.54
CA LEU A 77 -9.42 0.85 13.12
C LEU A 77 -8.34 1.85 12.69
N HIS A 78 -7.83 2.66 13.61
CA HIS A 78 -6.88 3.73 13.32
C HIS A 78 -5.61 3.66 14.18
N GLN A 79 -5.43 2.56 14.92
CA GLN A 79 -4.30 2.39 15.81
C GLN A 79 -3.55 1.08 15.55
N GLY A 80 -3.62 0.51 14.34
CA GLY A 80 -2.79 -0.65 14.01
C GLY A 80 -3.41 -1.66 13.06
N SER A 81 -4.74 -1.61 12.83
CA SER A 81 -5.35 -2.41 11.78
C SER A 81 -4.79 -2.07 10.40
N VAL A 82 -4.95 -3.01 9.46
CA VAL A 82 -4.58 -2.83 8.06
C VAL A 82 -5.79 -2.37 7.28
N TRP A 83 -5.61 -1.33 6.46
CA TRP A 83 -6.58 -0.95 5.44
C TRP A 83 -6.08 -1.40 4.07
N GLY A 84 -6.89 -2.22 3.39
CA GLY A 84 -6.46 -2.85 2.14
C GLY A 84 -6.33 -1.89 0.96
N TRP A 85 -7.16 -0.85 0.91
CA TRP A 85 -7.17 0.09 -0.21
C TRP A 85 -5.85 0.88 -0.32
N LEU A 86 -5.11 1.02 0.78
CA LEU A 86 -3.82 1.72 0.81
C LEU A 86 -2.75 1.03 -0.05
N ILE A 87 -2.96 -0.23 -0.49
CA ILE A 87 -2.04 -0.91 -1.40
C ILE A 87 -1.94 -0.18 -2.75
N GLY A 88 -3.04 0.43 -3.23
CA GLY A 88 -3.07 1.17 -4.49
C GLY A 88 -2.16 2.40 -4.47
N PRO A 89 -2.39 3.37 -3.57
CA PRO A 89 -1.49 4.52 -3.39
C PRO A 89 -0.03 4.12 -3.12
N TYR A 90 0.20 2.99 -2.43
CA TYR A 90 1.54 2.48 -2.18
C TYR A 90 2.26 2.08 -3.47
N ILE A 91 1.60 1.27 -4.29
CA ILE A 91 2.15 0.83 -5.58
C ILE A 91 2.34 2.03 -6.51
N GLU A 92 1.40 2.97 -6.53
CA GLU A 92 1.49 4.20 -7.33
C GLU A 92 2.68 5.07 -6.93
N ALA A 93 2.85 5.35 -5.63
CA ALA A 93 4.01 6.11 -5.14
C ALA A 93 5.33 5.40 -5.48
N MET A 94 5.42 4.08 -5.27
CA MET A 94 6.59 3.29 -5.63
C MET A 94 6.90 3.39 -7.13
N GLN A 95 5.89 3.22 -7.99
CA GLN A 95 6.05 3.32 -9.44
C GLN A 95 6.51 4.71 -9.87
N ALA A 96 5.93 5.78 -9.32
CA ALA A 96 6.32 7.16 -9.64
C ALA A 96 7.76 7.46 -9.22
N ILE A 97 8.12 7.17 -7.97
CA ILE A 97 9.44 7.48 -7.40
C ILE A 97 10.57 6.76 -8.15
N TYR A 98 10.38 5.48 -8.46
CA TYR A 98 11.45 4.68 -9.09
C TYR A 98 11.47 4.78 -10.62
N ARG A 99 10.39 5.24 -11.26
CA ARG A 99 10.37 5.53 -12.70
C ARG A 99 11.01 6.88 -13.03
N ASP A 100 10.79 7.91 -12.23
CA ASP A 100 11.40 9.22 -12.48
C ASP A 100 12.90 9.25 -12.13
N SER A 101 13.38 8.27 -11.34
CA SER A 101 14.79 8.14 -11.00
C SER A 101 15.69 7.55 -12.10
N THR A 102 15.13 7.03 -13.20
CA THR A 102 15.92 6.53 -14.34
C THR A 102 16.30 7.70 -15.25
N THR A 103 17.39 8.39 -14.90
CA THR A 103 18.07 9.33 -15.79
C THR A 103 19.15 8.62 -16.61
N PHE A 104 18.79 7.74 -17.55
CA PHE A 104 19.80 7.19 -18.45
C PHE A 104 19.31 7.03 -19.89
N ASP A 105 20.20 7.41 -20.81
CA ASP A 105 20.08 7.38 -22.27
C ASP A 105 20.12 5.93 -22.81
N HIS A 106 19.64 4.96 -22.02
CA HIS A 106 19.82 3.53 -22.17
C HIS A 106 18.47 2.82 -22.13
N LYS A 107 17.73 2.95 -23.24
CA LYS A 107 16.40 2.35 -23.45
C LYS A 107 16.24 0.90 -22.98
N GLN A 108 17.32 0.11 -22.96
CA GLN A 108 17.26 -1.29 -22.54
C GLN A 108 17.29 -1.47 -21.01
N GLU A 109 18.03 -0.64 -20.27
CA GLU A 109 18.02 -0.65 -18.81
C GLU A 109 16.68 -0.13 -18.27
N ASP A 110 16.10 0.88 -18.94
CA ASP A 110 14.76 1.38 -18.64
C ASP A 110 13.69 0.29 -18.78
N CYS A 111 13.77 -0.54 -19.84
CA CYS A 111 12.83 -1.65 -20.03
C CYS A 111 12.92 -2.70 -18.91
N LEU A 112 14.14 -3.10 -18.51
CA LEU A 112 14.33 -4.10 -17.46
C LEU A 112 13.88 -3.59 -16.09
N HIS A 113 14.20 -2.33 -15.78
CA HIS A 113 13.76 -1.70 -14.53
C HIS A 113 12.24 -1.56 -14.47
N HIS A 114 11.63 -1.19 -15.59
CA HIS A 114 10.18 -1.11 -15.70
C HIS A 114 9.48 -2.46 -15.50
N GLU A 115 10.01 -3.50 -16.14
CA GLU A 115 9.54 -4.88 -15.96
C GLU A 115 9.67 -5.32 -14.50
N TYR A 116 10.82 -5.05 -13.86
CA TYR A 116 11.03 -5.32 -12.44
C TYR A 116 9.97 -4.64 -11.55
N LEU A 117 9.69 -3.36 -11.77
CA LEU A 117 8.68 -2.63 -11.00
C LEU A 117 7.27 -3.20 -11.23
N CYS A 118 6.95 -3.62 -12.45
CA CYS A 118 5.68 -4.27 -12.76
C CYS A 118 5.53 -5.61 -12.01
N HIS A 119 6.54 -6.50 -12.10
CA HIS A 119 6.53 -7.78 -11.38
C HIS A 119 6.45 -7.59 -9.86
N ARG A 120 7.19 -6.61 -9.31
CA ARG A 120 7.10 -6.27 -7.89
C ARG A 120 5.71 -5.80 -7.50
N SER A 121 5.05 -5.00 -8.34
CA SER A 121 3.69 -4.53 -8.12
C SER A 121 2.69 -5.69 -8.12
N LEU A 122 2.80 -6.61 -9.09
CA LEU A 122 1.96 -7.81 -9.16
C LEU A 122 2.18 -8.74 -7.96
N HIS A 123 3.42 -8.89 -7.51
CA HIS A 123 3.74 -9.67 -6.30
C HIS A 123 3.09 -9.08 -5.04
N LEU A 124 3.02 -7.75 -4.92
CA LEU A 124 2.32 -7.07 -3.80
C LEU A 124 0.80 -7.32 -3.83
N LEU A 125 0.24 -7.63 -4.99
CA LEU A 125 -1.19 -7.94 -5.15
C LEU A 125 -1.51 -9.44 -5.00
N ALA A 126 -0.50 -10.30 -4.85
CA ALA A 126 -0.69 -11.76 -4.83
C ALA A 126 -1.64 -12.22 -3.72
N SER A 127 -1.49 -11.69 -2.50
CA SER A 127 -2.37 -12.07 -1.38
C SER A 127 -3.82 -11.66 -1.58
N PHE A 128 -4.08 -10.55 -2.27
CA PHE A 128 -5.43 -10.16 -2.66
C PHE A 128 -6.02 -11.15 -3.67
N ARG A 129 -5.23 -11.60 -4.65
CA ARG A 129 -5.67 -12.62 -5.62
C ARG A 129 -6.06 -13.92 -4.92
N ASP A 130 -5.24 -14.40 -3.99
CA ASP A 130 -5.54 -15.61 -3.21
C ASP A 130 -6.84 -15.46 -2.42
N GLN A 131 -7.13 -14.27 -1.90
CA GLN A 131 -8.37 -13.99 -1.18
C GLN A 131 -9.60 -14.00 -2.10
N LEU A 132 -9.49 -13.63 -3.38
CA LEU A 132 -10.64 -13.67 -4.30
C LEU A 132 -11.19 -15.09 -4.48
N ASP A 133 -10.35 -16.11 -4.31
CA ASP A 133 -10.73 -17.52 -4.39
C ASP A 133 -11.38 -18.05 -3.09
N HIS A 134 -11.41 -17.24 -2.01
CA HIS A 134 -11.84 -17.66 -0.68
C HIS A 134 -12.83 -16.66 -0.03
N ASP A 135 -13.61 -17.13 0.95
CA ASP A 135 -14.48 -16.37 1.87
C ASP A 135 -15.64 -15.52 1.28
N ILE A 136 -15.38 -14.58 0.35
CA ILE A 136 -16.32 -13.50 -0.02
C ILE A 136 -16.70 -13.51 -1.52
N LEU A 137 -16.88 -14.69 -2.13
CA LEU A 137 -17.39 -14.85 -3.51
C LEU A 137 -16.69 -13.94 -4.55
N GLY A 138 -15.35 -13.93 -4.59
CA GLY A 138 -14.62 -13.08 -5.55
C GLY A 138 -14.51 -11.61 -5.14
N MET A 139 -14.71 -11.29 -3.86
CA MET A 139 -14.53 -9.94 -3.30
C MET A 139 -13.42 -9.96 -2.23
N SER A 140 -12.83 -8.80 -1.96
CA SER A 140 -11.83 -8.65 -0.90
C SER A 140 -12.39 -7.87 0.29
N ALA A 141 -11.93 -8.25 1.49
CA ALA A 141 -12.21 -7.52 2.72
C ALA A 141 -11.54 -6.15 2.72
N GLY A 142 -12.13 -5.20 3.43
CA GLY A 142 -11.57 -3.85 3.57
C GLY A 142 -10.48 -3.73 4.64
N LEU A 143 -10.64 -4.51 5.69
CA LEU A 143 -9.92 -4.40 6.95
C LEU A 143 -9.32 -5.74 7.32
N PHE A 144 -8.08 -5.70 7.83
CA PHE A 144 -7.36 -6.87 8.30
C PHE A 144 -6.65 -6.58 9.62
N ASP A 145 -6.32 -7.62 10.36
CA ASP A 145 -5.41 -7.51 11.50
C ASP A 145 -4.05 -6.91 11.07
N GLY A 146 -3.55 -5.96 11.87
CA GLY A 146 -2.18 -5.44 11.80
C GLY A 146 -1.11 -6.50 12.02
N ASP A 147 -1.39 -7.44 12.91
CA ASP A 147 -0.46 -8.53 13.25
C ASP A 147 -0.72 -9.76 12.39
N ALA A 148 0.32 -10.55 12.18
CA ALA A 148 0.18 -11.86 11.55
C ALA A 148 -0.85 -12.73 12.33
N PRO A 149 -1.72 -13.48 11.64
CA PRO A 149 -1.68 -13.80 10.21
C PRO A 149 -2.49 -12.85 9.31
N HIS A 150 -2.77 -11.61 9.75
CA HIS A 150 -3.54 -10.62 8.98
C HIS A 150 -4.95 -11.09 8.64
N ARG A 151 -5.70 -11.54 9.64
CA ARG A 151 -7.06 -12.05 9.43
C ARG A 151 -7.95 -10.93 8.89
N ALA A 152 -8.70 -11.22 7.85
CA ALA A 152 -9.72 -10.34 7.31
C ALA A 152 -10.86 -10.15 8.31
N GLU A 153 -11.46 -8.95 8.34
CA GLU A 153 -12.74 -8.74 9.00
C GLU A 153 -13.82 -9.64 8.35
N PRO A 154 -14.53 -10.47 9.13
CA PRO A 154 -15.54 -11.36 8.57
C PRO A 154 -16.72 -10.62 7.93
N GLY A 155 -17.20 -11.13 6.79
CA GLY A 155 -18.51 -10.76 6.24
C GLY A 155 -18.62 -9.38 5.60
N SER A 156 -17.49 -8.73 5.29
CA SER A 156 -17.46 -7.39 4.68
C SER A 156 -16.70 -7.42 3.35
N ALA A 157 -17.40 -7.13 2.24
CA ALA A 157 -16.79 -6.85 0.94
C ALA A 157 -16.53 -5.34 0.82
N SER A 158 -15.31 -4.95 0.42
CA SER A 158 -14.94 -3.54 0.32
C SER A 158 -14.91 -3.03 -1.11
N ALA A 159 -15.83 -2.10 -1.41
CA ALA A 159 -15.82 -1.38 -2.68
C ALA A 159 -14.53 -0.57 -2.89
N LEU A 160 -13.93 -0.04 -1.81
CA LEU A 160 -12.68 0.73 -1.88
C LEU A 160 -11.49 -0.15 -2.28
N VAL A 161 -11.39 -1.35 -1.69
CA VAL A 161 -10.33 -2.30 -2.06
C VAL A 161 -10.51 -2.74 -3.50
N THR A 162 -11.73 -3.12 -3.90
CA THR A 162 -12.02 -3.49 -5.29
C THR A 162 -11.66 -2.36 -6.27
N ALA A 163 -12.02 -1.11 -5.96
CA ALA A 163 -11.69 0.04 -6.80
C ALA A 163 -10.18 0.25 -6.94
N GLU A 164 -9.43 0.20 -5.83
CA GLU A 164 -7.97 0.37 -5.85
C GLU A 164 -7.25 -0.78 -6.56
N LEU A 165 -7.72 -2.02 -6.41
CA LEU A 165 -7.19 -3.15 -7.17
C LEU A 165 -7.40 -2.96 -8.68
N LEU A 166 -8.63 -2.61 -9.11
CA LEU A 166 -8.93 -2.37 -10.52
C LEU A 166 -8.09 -1.22 -11.09
N ARG A 167 -8.00 -0.10 -10.36
CA ARG A 167 -7.18 1.07 -10.74
C ARG A 167 -5.71 0.70 -10.88
N THR A 168 -5.19 -0.09 -9.94
CA THR A 168 -3.80 -0.55 -9.96
C THR A 168 -3.55 -1.48 -11.14
N TYR A 169 -4.43 -2.45 -11.40
CA TYR A 169 -4.30 -3.33 -12.56
C TYR A 169 -4.40 -2.56 -13.88
N GLU A 170 -5.30 -1.58 -13.99
CA GLU A 170 -5.40 -0.71 -15.17
C GLU A 170 -4.10 0.07 -15.40
N MET A 171 -3.54 0.67 -14.34
CA MET A 171 -2.25 1.37 -14.39
C MET A 171 -1.12 0.44 -14.86
N LEU A 172 -1.08 -0.79 -14.35
CA LEU A 172 -0.07 -1.79 -14.73
C LEU A 172 -0.30 -2.39 -16.13
N ALA A 173 -1.53 -2.35 -16.67
CA ALA A 173 -1.82 -2.81 -18.02
C ALA A 173 -1.43 -1.80 -19.10
N GLN A 174 -1.39 -0.50 -18.76
CA GLN A 174 -0.95 0.57 -19.65
C GLN A 174 0.58 0.63 -19.81
N VAL A 175 1.31 -0.17 -19.05
CA VAL A 175 2.78 -0.32 -19.08
C VAL A 175 3.16 -1.23 -20.26
N PRO A 176 3.84 -0.74 -21.30
CA PRO A 176 4.24 -1.57 -22.43
C PRO A 176 5.33 -2.57 -22.02
N ILE A 177 4.94 -3.84 -21.85
CA ILE A 177 5.89 -4.94 -21.60
C ILE A 177 6.43 -5.42 -22.96
N SER A 178 7.72 -5.23 -23.19
CA SER A 178 8.38 -5.58 -24.46
C SER A 178 8.62 -7.09 -24.66
N HIS A 179 8.40 -7.91 -23.62
CA HIS A 179 8.65 -9.36 -23.64
C HIS A 179 7.45 -10.16 -23.11
N SER A 180 6.33 -10.08 -23.82
CA SER A 180 5.05 -10.70 -23.41
C SER A 180 4.77 -12.05 -24.08
N GLU A 181 5.69 -13.02 -24.05
CA GLU A 181 5.38 -14.37 -24.58
C GLU A 181 5.76 -15.57 -23.69
N GLN A 182 6.26 -15.40 -22.46
CA GLN A 182 6.66 -16.58 -21.66
C GLN A 182 6.20 -16.63 -20.19
N VAL A 183 5.43 -15.66 -19.69
CA VAL A 183 5.22 -15.55 -18.22
C VAL A 183 3.84 -16.03 -17.74
N LEU A 184 2.98 -16.58 -18.61
CA LEU A 184 1.69 -17.18 -18.23
C LEU A 184 1.59 -18.69 -18.50
N ALA A 185 2.73 -19.38 -18.59
CA ALA A 185 2.79 -20.84 -18.66
C ALA A 185 3.11 -21.46 -17.29
#